data_AF-A0A966T9H5-F1
#
_entry.id   AF-A0A966T9H5-F1
#
_cell.length_a   1.000
_cell.length_b   1.000
_cell.length_c   1.000
_cell.angle_alpha   90.00
_cell.angle_beta   90.00
_cell.angle_gamma   90.00
#
_symmetry.space_group_name_H-M   'P 1'
#
loop_
_entity.id
_entity.type
_entity.pdbx_description
1 polymer ?
#
loop_
_entity_poly.entity_id
_entity_poly.type
_entity_poly.pdbx_seq_one_letter_code
_entity_poly.pdbx_strand_id
1 'polypeptide(L)'
;MNMLQENNWLLSVGTFLPLLGVVVLMITPKATDQFVKLIALVTSIATLVVGIFTTMKFDFDQADKLQFVVDKKWISVIKSSYLIGVDGISLPLYLLSMVITLLVVIYSLDHVPSPGKPKAFFSLLLVLQTGMAGTFIAQDLILFFVFFELVLLPMFFMIGVWGGEQRQYASIKFFLYTMFGSAL
;
A
#
# COMPACT_ATOMS: atom_id res chain seq x y z
N MET A 1 -16.28 22.71 1.99
CA MET A 1 -16.21 21.31 2.42
C MET A 1 -16.05 21.30 3.93
N ASN A 2 -17.11 20.96 4.68
CA ASN A 2 -16.97 20.80 6.13
C ASN A 2 -16.13 19.55 6.38
N MET A 3 -14.89 19.73 6.84
CA MET A 3 -14.00 18.63 7.22
C MET A 3 -14.46 18.10 8.56
N LEU A 4 -15.02 16.89 8.58
CA LEU A 4 -15.79 16.38 9.71
C LEU A 4 -14.93 15.83 10.86
N GLN A 5 -13.62 15.63 10.70
CA GLN A 5 -12.75 15.09 11.75
C GLN A 5 -11.33 15.66 11.68
N GLU A 6 -10.75 16.02 12.84
CA GLU A 6 -9.40 16.58 13.00
C GLU A 6 -8.26 15.53 12.91
N ASN A 7 -8.58 14.24 12.75
CA ASN A 7 -7.60 13.14 12.74
C ASN A 7 -6.91 12.95 11.38
N ASN A 8 -6.46 14.05 10.78
CA ASN A 8 -5.97 14.10 9.40
C ASN A 8 -4.68 13.27 9.19
N TRP A 9 -4.01 12.86 10.27
CA TRP A 9 -2.78 12.07 10.21
C TRP A 9 -3.01 10.56 10.07
N LEU A 10 -4.21 10.05 10.41
CA LEU A 10 -4.48 8.61 10.49
C LEU A 10 -4.27 7.90 9.15
N LEU A 11 -4.79 8.49 8.07
CA LEU A 11 -4.66 7.94 6.72
C LEU A 11 -3.19 7.93 6.28
N SER A 12 -2.46 9.03 6.47
CA SER A 12 -1.03 9.07 6.13
C SER A 12 -0.22 8.05 6.93
N VAL A 13 -0.50 7.88 8.22
CA VAL A 13 0.16 6.86 9.03
C VAL A 13 -0.19 5.46 8.52
N GLY A 14 -1.47 5.14 8.34
CA GLY A 14 -1.86 3.81 7.86
C GLY A 14 -1.31 3.47 6.47
N THR A 15 -1.21 4.45 5.57
CA THR A 15 -0.64 4.24 4.23
C THR A 15 0.87 4.03 4.27
N PHE A 16 1.63 4.82 5.04
CA PHE A 16 3.09 4.81 5.00
C PHE A 16 3.78 3.96 6.08
N LEU A 17 3.05 3.48 7.09
CA LEU A 17 3.60 2.60 8.13
C LEU A 17 4.31 1.36 7.57
N PRO A 18 3.82 0.67 6.51
CA PRO A 18 4.55 -0.44 5.89
C PRO A 18 5.94 -0.05 5.39
N LEU A 19 6.14 1.18 4.91
CA LEU A 19 7.45 1.66 4.44
C LEU A 19 8.48 1.73 5.58
N LEU A 20 8.06 1.96 6.82
CA LEU A 20 8.99 1.90 7.96
C LEU A 20 9.58 0.49 8.10
N GLY A 21 8.77 -0.55 7.88
CA GLY A 21 9.26 -1.93 7.80
C GLY A 21 10.28 -2.13 6.69
N VAL A 22 10.00 -1.58 5.50
CA VAL A 22 10.94 -1.62 4.36
C VAL A 22 12.27 -0.96 4.71
N VAL A 23 12.23 0.22 5.32
CA VAL A 23 13.44 0.96 5.74
C VAL A 23 14.25 0.14 6.75
N VAL A 24 13.60 -0.44 7.78
CA VAL A 24 14.25 -1.30 8.78
C VAL A 24 14.93 -2.51 8.12
N LEU A 25 14.27 -3.14 7.14
CA LEU A 25 14.85 -4.25 6.38
C LEU A 25 16.04 -3.79 5.53
N MET A 26 15.96 -2.63 4.88
CA MET A 26 17.03 -2.11 4.02
C MET A 26 18.31 -1.81 4.81
N ILE A 27 18.19 -1.14 5.97
CA ILE A 27 19.34 -0.80 6.84
C ILE A 27 19.92 -2.01 7.57
N THR A 28 19.31 -3.19 7.46
CA THR A 28 19.79 -4.45 8.04
C THR A 28 20.23 -5.43 6.93
N PRO A 29 21.40 -5.27 6.30
CA PRO A 29 21.84 -6.08 5.16
C PRO A 29 21.84 -7.59 5.43
N LYS A 30 22.32 -7.99 6.61
CA LYS A 30 22.46 -9.40 7.04
C LYS A 30 21.35 -9.84 7.99
N ALA A 31 20.12 -9.36 7.75
CA ALA A 31 18.95 -9.78 8.52
C ALA A 31 18.72 -11.30 8.37
N THR A 32 18.41 -11.97 9.48
CA THR A 32 17.98 -13.36 9.47
C THR A 32 16.57 -13.48 8.90
N ASP A 33 16.24 -14.61 8.28
CA ASP A 33 14.90 -14.84 7.71
C ASP A 33 13.80 -14.67 8.75
N GLN A 34 14.04 -15.09 9.98
CA GLN A 34 13.11 -14.91 11.10
C GLN A 34 12.92 -13.43 11.44
N PHE A 35 13.99 -12.62 11.44
CA PHE A 35 13.88 -11.18 11.67
C PHE A 35 13.09 -10.50 10.55
N VAL A 36 13.35 -10.87 9.29
CA VAL A 36 12.60 -10.33 8.14
C VAL A 36 11.10 -10.60 8.28
N LYS A 37 10.74 -11.86 8.55
CA LYS A 37 9.37 -12.32 8.74
C LYS A 37 8.69 -11.59 9.91
N LEU A 38 9.39 -11.43 11.02
CA LEU A 38 8.89 -10.70 12.19
C LEU A 38 8.60 -9.24 11.86
N ILE A 39 9.52 -8.54 11.18
CA ILE A 39 9.30 -7.15 10.79
C ILE A 39 8.07 -7.03 9.89
N ALA A 40 7.96 -7.86 8.85
CA ALA A 40 6.81 -7.84 7.94
C ALA A 40 5.47 -8.11 8.67
N LEU A 41 5.46 -9.06 9.60
CA LEU A 41 4.29 -9.38 10.41
C LEU A 41 3.92 -8.22 11.34
N VAL A 42 4.87 -7.68 12.08
CA VAL A 42 4.62 -6.58 13.02
C VAL A 42 4.11 -5.34 12.28
N THR A 43 4.72 -4.99 11.14
CA THR A 43 4.29 -3.81 10.38
C THR A 43 2.94 -4.00 9.70
N SER A 44 2.64 -5.19 9.18
CA SER A 44 1.33 -5.47 8.58
C SER A 44 0.21 -5.48 9.63
N ILE A 45 0.44 -6.09 10.82
CA ILE A 45 -0.50 -6.02 11.95
C ILE A 45 -0.70 -4.58 12.40
N ALA A 46 0.38 -3.84 12.63
CA ALA A 46 0.30 -2.44 13.06
C ALA A 46 -0.48 -1.58 12.05
N THR A 47 -0.28 -1.83 10.75
CA THR A 47 -1.03 -1.13 9.70
C THR A 47 -2.51 -1.49 9.74
N LEU A 48 -2.85 -2.77 9.89
CA LEU A 48 -4.24 -3.20 10.02
C LEU A 48 -4.92 -2.62 11.28
N VAL A 49 -4.20 -2.52 12.39
CA VAL A 49 -4.71 -1.88 13.62
C VAL A 49 -5.06 -0.42 13.36
N VAL A 50 -4.21 0.31 12.61
CA VAL A 50 -4.53 1.69 12.19
C VAL A 50 -5.77 1.70 11.28
N GLY A 51 -5.88 0.77 10.33
CA GLY A 51 -7.07 0.63 9.48
C GLY A 51 -8.35 0.39 10.27
N ILE A 52 -8.35 -0.54 11.22
CA ILE A 52 -9.48 -0.84 12.11
C ILE A 52 -9.82 0.39 12.95
N PHE A 53 -8.82 1.08 13.49
CA PHE A 53 -9.05 2.30 14.26
C PHE A 53 -9.68 3.41 13.42
N THR A 54 -9.25 3.58 12.17
CA THR A 54 -9.88 4.49 11.21
C THR A 54 -11.34 4.11 10.98
N THR A 55 -11.66 2.82 10.79
CA THR A 55 -13.04 2.35 10.64
C THR A 55 -13.89 2.60 11.88
N MET A 56 -13.36 2.40 13.09
CA MET A 56 -14.07 2.68 14.34
C MET A 56 -14.34 4.17 14.55
N LYS A 57 -13.48 5.04 13.99
CA LYS A 57 -13.64 6.48 14.06
C LYS A 57 -14.49 7.05 12.92
N PHE A 58 -14.70 6.31 11.86
CA PHE A 58 -15.48 6.77 10.71
C PHE A 58 -16.95 7.00 11.08
N ASP A 59 -17.50 8.14 10.66
CA ASP A 59 -18.92 8.47 10.84
C ASP A 59 -19.74 7.85 9.70
N PHE A 60 -20.43 6.73 9.99
CA PHE A 60 -21.23 6.01 9.00
C PHE A 60 -22.52 6.74 8.59
N ASP A 61 -23.01 7.68 9.40
CA ASP A 61 -24.19 8.48 9.05
C ASP A 61 -23.87 9.53 7.97
N GLN A 62 -22.57 9.85 7.80
CA GLN A 62 -22.05 10.78 6.80
C GLN A 62 -21.07 10.08 5.84
N ALA A 63 -21.39 8.83 5.46
CA ALA A 63 -20.57 8.03 4.57
C ALA A 63 -20.49 8.57 3.13
N ASP A 64 -21.40 9.46 2.74
CA ASP A 64 -21.41 10.18 1.46
C ASP A 64 -20.35 11.31 1.41
N LYS A 65 -19.80 11.69 2.56
CA LYS A 65 -18.81 12.76 2.68
C LYS A 65 -17.42 12.20 2.90
N LEU A 66 -16.44 12.94 2.40
CA LEU A 66 -15.03 12.67 2.61
C LEU A 66 -14.62 13.00 4.06
N GLN A 67 -14.00 12.04 4.74
CA GLN A 67 -13.52 12.13 6.12
C GLN A 67 -12.00 11.96 6.20
N PHE A 68 -11.41 12.35 7.34
CA PHE A 68 -9.96 12.31 7.59
C PHE A 68 -9.13 13.05 6.53
N VAL A 69 -9.62 14.21 6.08
CA VAL A 69 -9.09 14.91 4.90
C VAL A 69 -7.78 15.63 5.22
N VAL A 70 -6.78 15.43 4.37
CA VAL A 70 -5.60 16.30 4.29
C VAL A 70 -5.60 16.93 2.93
N ASP A 71 -5.51 18.25 2.86
CA ASP A 71 -5.25 18.99 1.63
C ASP A 71 -3.99 19.85 1.81
N LYS A 72 -2.90 19.45 1.18
CA LYS A 72 -1.66 20.23 1.14
C LYS A 72 -1.14 20.31 -0.28
N LYS A 73 -0.88 21.52 -0.78
CA LYS A 73 -0.24 21.70 -2.08
C LYS A 73 1.11 20.98 -2.11
N TRP A 74 1.31 20.12 -3.12
CA TRP A 74 2.58 19.45 -3.37
C TRP A 74 3.23 20.04 -4.63
N ILE A 75 2.61 19.88 -5.80
CA ILE A 75 3.20 20.31 -7.09
C ILE A 75 2.43 21.51 -7.63
N SER A 76 2.92 22.71 -7.31
CA SER A 76 2.23 23.96 -7.69
C SER A 76 2.13 24.18 -9.20
N VAL A 77 3.10 23.69 -9.99
CA VAL A 77 3.16 23.90 -11.45
C VAL A 77 1.98 23.24 -12.18
N ILE A 78 1.56 22.05 -11.71
CA ILE A 78 0.45 21.29 -12.30
C ILE A 78 -0.82 21.34 -11.44
N LYS A 79 -0.85 22.23 -10.42
CA LYS A 79 -1.95 22.37 -9.46
C LYS A 79 -2.33 21.06 -8.73
N SER A 80 -1.35 20.18 -8.48
CA SER A 80 -1.59 18.94 -7.73
C SER A 80 -1.39 19.14 -6.22
N SER A 81 -2.34 18.59 -5.46
CA SER A 81 -2.30 18.56 -4.00
C SER A 81 -2.07 17.14 -3.50
N TYR A 82 -1.40 17.03 -2.34
CA TYR A 82 -1.56 15.89 -1.46
C TYR A 82 -2.95 15.96 -0.82
N LEU A 83 -3.97 15.65 -1.64
CA LEU A 83 -5.36 15.57 -1.23
C LEU A 83 -5.69 14.09 -0.98
N ILE A 84 -5.82 13.75 0.29
CA ILE A 84 -6.25 12.42 0.72
C ILE A 84 -7.51 12.52 1.58
N GLY A 85 -8.31 11.46 1.55
CA GLY A 85 -9.49 11.30 2.36
C GLY A 85 -10.19 9.99 2.04
N VAL A 86 -11.13 9.61 2.91
CA VAL A 86 -11.88 8.36 2.77
C VAL A 86 -13.38 8.61 2.92
N ASP A 87 -14.17 7.90 2.12
CA ASP A 87 -15.63 7.88 2.09
C ASP A 87 -16.14 6.44 2.29
N GLY A 88 -17.45 6.23 2.19
CA GLY A 88 -18.08 4.92 2.40
C GLY A 88 -17.64 3.83 1.40
N ILE A 89 -17.10 4.19 0.23
CA ILE A 89 -16.65 3.24 -0.80
C ILE A 89 -15.17 2.93 -0.65
N SER A 90 -14.36 3.95 -0.44
CA SER A 90 -12.90 3.82 -0.28
C SER A 90 -12.51 3.16 1.04
N LEU A 91 -13.28 3.36 2.13
CA LEU A 91 -13.00 2.78 3.44
C LEU A 91 -12.89 1.24 3.42
N PRO A 92 -13.87 0.49 2.89
CA PRO A 92 -13.78 -0.97 2.85
C PRO A 92 -12.63 -1.44 1.94
N LEU A 93 -12.34 -0.74 0.84
CA LEU A 93 -11.24 -1.09 -0.07
C LEU A 93 -9.86 -0.85 0.57
N TYR A 94 -9.73 0.26 1.29
CA TYR A 94 -8.54 0.58 2.09
C TYR A 94 -8.30 -0.50 3.16
N LEU A 95 -9.32 -0.84 3.95
CA LEU A 95 -9.21 -1.87 4.98
C LEU A 95 -8.93 -3.26 4.37
N LEU A 96 -9.61 -3.60 3.27
CA LEU A 96 -9.42 -4.87 2.57
C LEU A 96 -7.98 -5.03 2.11
N SER A 97 -7.35 -3.98 1.56
CA SER A 97 -5.94 -4.03 1.13
C SER A 97 -5.00 -4.42 2.28
N MET A 98 -5.27 -3.94 3.49
CA MET A 98 -4.49 -4.25 4.69
C MET A 98 -4.73 -5.67 5.18
N VAL A 99 -6.00 -6.10 5.20
CA VAL A 99 -6.37 -7.47 5.59
C VAL A 99 -5.73 -8.48 4.65
N ILE A 100 -5.88 -8.29 3.34
CA ILE A 100 -5.30 -9.21 2.34
C ILE A 100 -3.78 -9.24 2.47
N THR A 101 -3.13 -8.10 2.66
CA THR A 101 -1.67 -8.08 2.86
C THR A 101 -1.26 -8.86 4.11
N LEU A 102 -1.95 -8.67 5.24
CA LEU A 102 -1.66 -9.42 6.46
C LEU A 102 -1.82 -10.92 6.26
N LEU A 103 -2.90 -11.35 5.59
CA LEU A 103 -3.13 -12.77 5.29
C LEU A 103 -2.01 -13.35 4.41
N VAL A 104 -1.56 -12.61 3.40
CA VAL A 104 -0.43 -13.01 2.56
C VAL A 104 0.85 -13.10 3.39
N VAL A 105 1.11 -12.13 4.27
CA VAL A 105 2.27 -12.16 5.17
C VAL A 105 2.26 -13.40 6.04
N ILE A 106 1.12 -13.69 6.70
CA ILE A 106 0.94 -14.87 7.58
C ILE A 106 1.19 -16.16 6.79
N TYR A 107 0.59 -16.30 5.62
CA TYR A 107 0.79 -17.47 4.77
C TYR A 107 2.28 -17.65 4.39
N SER A 108 2.93 -16.55 4.00
CA SER A 108 4.33 -16.54 3.58
C SER A 108 5.33 -16.66 4.73
N LEU A 109 4.90 -16.69 6.00
CA LEU A 109 5.79 -17.01 7.12
C LEU A 109 6.39 -18.41 6.98
N ASP A 110 5.59 -19.37 6.54
CA ASP A 110 6.03 -20.75 6.32
C ASP A 110 6.18 -21.09 4.83
N HIS A 111 5.56 -20.30 3.93
CA HIS A 111 5.52 -20.57 2.49
C HIS A 111 6.13 -19.43 1.68
N VAL A 112 7.42 -19.15 1.90
CA VAL A 112 8.16 -18.20 1.03
C VAL A 112 8.30 -18.83 -0.36
N PRO A 113 7.86 -18.18 -1.45
CA PRO A 113 7.92 -18.79 -2.77
C PRO A 113 9.37 -18.98 -3.26
N SER A 114 9.58 -19.97 -4.12
CA SER A 114 10.86 -20.21 -4.80
C SER A 114 11.25 -18.98 -5.65
N PRO A 115 12.53 -18.51 -5.62
CA PRO A 115 13.74 -19.20 -5.17
C PRO A 115 14.17 -18.94 -3.71
N GLY A 116 13.28 -18.47 -2.83
CA GLY A 116 13.62 -18.27 -1.41
C GLY A 116 14.45 -17.01 -1.16
N LYS A 117 13.81 -15.83 -1.27
CA LYS A 117 14.41 -14.52 -0.98
C LYS A 117 13.48 -13.68 -0.08
N PRO A 118 13.31 -14.07 1.21
CA PRO A 118 12.29 -13.49 2.07
C PRO A 118 12.43 -11.98 2.22
N LYS A 119 13.67 -11.46 2.37
CA LYS A 119 13.90 -10.02 2.49
C LYS A 119 13.34 -9.24 1.30
N ALA A 120 13.66 -9.64 0.08
CA ALA A 120 13.17 -8.98 -1.12
C ALA A 120 11.64 -9.14 -1.26
N PHE A 121 11.13 -10.34 -1.00
CA PHE A 121 9.70 -10.64 -1.09
C PHE A 121 8.87 -9.77 -0.15
N PHE A 122 9.19 -9.77 1.15
CA PHE A 122 8.46 -8.99 2.15
C PHE A 122 8.65 -7.48 1.98
N SER A 123 9.84 -7.01 1.59
CA SER A 123 10.02 -5.59 1.26
C SER A 123 9.08 -5.15 0.12
N LEU A 124 9.02 -5.91 -0.97
CA LEU A 124 8.14 -5.60 -2.11
C LEU A 124 6.66 -5.69 -1.71
N LEU A 125 6.28 -6.67 -0.88
CA LEU A 125 4.91 -6.81 -0.39
C LEU A 125 4.47 -5.62 0.48
N LEU A 126 5.36 -5.07 1.33
CA LEU A 126 5.07 -3.88 2.13
C LEU A 126 5.02 -2.59 1.28
N VAL A 127 5.85 -2.47 0.25
CA VAL A 127 5.74 -1.38 -0.74
C VAL A 127 4.42 -1.49 -1.51
N LEU A 128 4.03 -2.70 -1.93
CA LEU A 128 2.77 -2.97 -2.60
C LEU A 128 1.58 -2.54 -1.73
N GLN A 129 1.60 -2.87 -0.44
CA GLN A 129 0.58 -2.44 0.52
C GLN A 129 0.45 -0.92 0.60
N THR A 130 1.58 -0.21 0.63
CA THR A 130 1.61 1.26 0.63
C THR A 130 0.92 1.82 -0.62
N GLY A 131 1.25 1.26 -1.79
CA GLY A 131 0.63 1.65 -3.07
C GLY A 131 -0.86 1.40 -3.07
N MET A 132 -1.31 0.20 -2.71
CA MET A 132 -2.74 -0.16 -2.68
C MET A 132 -3.53 0.73 -1.72
N ALA A 133 -3.03 0.92 -0.50
CA ALA A 133 -3.66 1.76 0.50
C ALA A 133 -3.74 3.23 0.03
N GLY A 134 -2.66 3.74 -0.56
CA GLY A 134 -2.61 5.10 -1.12
C GLY A 134 -3.59 5.32 -2.27
N THR A 135 -3.71 4.36 -3.18
CA THR A 135 -4.64 4.41 -4.32
C THR A 135 -6.10 4.60 -3.88
N PHE A 136 -6.51 3.98 -2.77
CA PHE A 136 -7.90 4.10 -2.29
C PHE A 136 -8.19 5.39 -1.51
N ILE A 137 -7.17 6.06 -0.97
CA ILE A 137 -7.38 7.31 -0.21
C ILE A 137 -7.07 8.57 -1.02
N ALA A 138 -6.45 8.44 -2.19
CA ALA A 138 -6.07 9.58 -3.02
C ALA A 138 -7.30 10.21 -3.70
N GLN A 139 -7.42 11.52 -3.57
CA GLN A 139 -8.52 12.32 -4.15
C GLN A 139 -8.03 13.30 -5.22
N ASP A 140 -6.72 13.40 -5.41
CA ASP A 140 -6.06 14.11 -6.51
C ASP A 140 -5.64 13.09 -7.57
N LEU A 141 -5.93 13.35 -8.85
CA LEU A 141 -5.67 12.41 -9.95
C LEU A 141 -4.17 12.10 -10.11
N ILE A 142 -3.30 13.09 -9.93
CA ILE A 142 -1.85 12.89 -10.04
C ILE A 142 -1.34 12.09 -8.85
N LEU A 143 -1.85 12.36 -7.65
CA LEU A 143 -1.53 11.58 -6.46
C LEU A 143 -1.99 10.12 -6.60
N PHE A 144 -3.20 9.91 -7.10
CA PHE A 144 -3.72 8.58 -7.42
C PHE A 144 -2.81 7.85 -8.40
N PHE A 145 -2.42 8.51 -9.50
CA PHE A 145 -1.50 7.94 -10.49
C PHE A 145 -0.16 7.53 -9.88
N VAL A 146 0.42 8.35 -9.00
CA VAL A 146 1.67 8.01 -8.30
C VAL A 146 1.53 6.75 -7.45
N PHE A 147 0.46 6.61 -6.66
CA PHE A 147 0.22 5.41 -5.88
C PHE A 147 -0.06 4.19 -6.75
N PHE A 148 -0.79 4.38 -7.85
CA PHE A 148 -1.09 3.33 -8.82
C PHE A 148 0.18 2.79 -9.48
N GLU A 149 1.07 3.66 -9.96
CA GLU A 149 2.38 3.26 -10.51
C GLU A 149 3.28 2.61 -9.45
N LEU A 150 3.19 3.04 -8.19
CA LEU A 150 3.89 2.42 -7.07
C LEU A 150 3.43 0.98 -6.81
N VAL A 151 2.21 0.58 -7.20
CA VAL A 151 1.74 -0.82 -7.16
C VAL A 151 2.38 -1.64 -8.29
N LEU A 152 2.56 -1.05 -9.48
CA LEU A 152 3.07 -1.76 -10.66
C LEU A 152 4.50 -2.24 -10.48
N LEU A 153 5.37 -1.42 -9.90
CA LEU A 153 6.78 -1.74 -9.74
C LEU A 153 7.01 -2.99 -8.86
N PRO A 154 6.43 -3.10 -7.65
CA PRO A 154 6.52 -4.31 -6.85
C PRO A 154 5.91 -5.52 -7.55
N MET A 155 4.74 -5.37 -8.19
CA MET A 155 4.11 -6.49 -8.89
C MET A 155 4.96 -7.02 -10.04
N PHE A 156 5.61 -6.14 -10.81
CA PHE A 156 6.55 -6.53 -11.86
C PHE A 156 7.64 -7.46 -11.31
N PHE A 157 8.30 -7.07 -10.22
CA PHE A 157 9.34 -7.90 -9.60
C PHE A 157 8.77 -9.17 -8.94
N MET A 158 7.61 -9.07 -8.29
CA MET A 158 6.96 -10.20 -7.63
C MET A 158 6.62 -11.29 -8.65
N ILE A 159 6.02 -10.91 -9.78
CA ILE A 159 5.74 -11.82 -10.89
C ILE A 159 7.06 -12.34 -11.47
N GLY A 160 8.02 -11.47 -11.80
CA GLY A 160 9.24 -11.87 -12.50
C GLY A 160 10.15 -12.81 -11.70
N VAL A 161 10.17 -12.70 -10.37
CA VAL A 161 11.06 -13.49 -9.49
C VAL A 161 10.35 -14.68 -8.86
N TRP A 162 9.07 -14.56 -8.47
CA TRP A 162 8.33 -15.60 -7.74
C TRP A 162 7.10 -16.14 -8.47
N GLY A 163 6.81 -15.63 -9.68
CA GLY A 163 5.74 -16.15 -10.52
C GLY A 163 6.00 -17.57 -11.03
N GLY A 164 4.99 -18.15 -11.67
CA GLY A 164 5.02 -19.50 -12.23
C GLY A 164 5.81 -19.63 -13.53
N GLU A 165 5.38 -20.56 -14.39
CA GLU A 165 5.98 -20.74 -15.71
C GLU A 165 5.92 -19.46 -16.55
N GLN A 166 6.97 -19.22 -17.35
CA GLN A 166 7.08 -18.01 -18.19
C GLN A 166 6.99 -16.67 -17.43
N ARG A 167 7.29 -16.67 -16.11
CA ARG A 167 7.24 -15.48 -15.23
C ARG A 167 7.87 -14.20 -15.79
N GLN A 168 8.99 -14.30 -16.50
CA GLN A 168 9.65 -13.12 -17.09
C GLN A 168 8.75 -12.49 -18.17
N TYR A 169 8.24 -13.30 -19.09
CA TYR A 169 7.33 -12.85 -20.14
C TYR A 169 6.03 -12.29 -19.55
N ALA A 170 5.45 -12.96 -18.56
CA ALA A 170 4.27 -12.50 -17.85
C ALA A 170 4.49 -11.15 -17.15
N SER A 171 5.63 -10.96 -16.47
CA SER A 171 5.96 -9.70 -15.79
C SER A 171 6.09 -8.53 -16.76
N ILE A 172 6.77 -8.73 -17.90
CA ILE A 172 6.94 -7.69 -18.92
C ILE A 172 5.58 -7.32 -19.52
N LYS A 173 4.74 -8.32 -19.86
CA LYS A 173 3.38 -8.06 -20.35
C LYS A 173 2.57 -7.30 -19.32
N PHE A 174 2.49 -7.78 -18.09
CA PHE A 174 1.76 -7.12 -17.01
C PHE A 174 2.17 -5.64 -16.91
N PHE A 175 3.48 -5.38 -16.81
CA PHE A 175 3.99 -4.03 -16.69
C PHE A 175 3.66 -3.15 -17.91
N LEU A 176 3.91 -3.63 -19.14
CA LEU A 176 3.65 -2.86 -20.34
C LEU A 176 2.15 -2.57 -20.52
N TYR A 177 1.28 -3.59 -20.43
CA TYR A 177 -0.16 -3.38 -20.62
C TYR A 177 -0.73 -2.43 -19.57
N THR A 178 -0.32 -2.55 -18.31
CA THR A 178 -0.85 -1.69 -17.26
C THR A 178 -0.28 -0.28 -17.31
N MET A 179 1.02 -0.11 -17.57
CA MET A 179 1.66 1.22 -17.71
C MET A 179 1.15 1.98 -18.94
N PHE A 180 0.97 1.30 -20.08
CA PHE A 180 0.35 1.95 -21.25
C PHE A 180 -1.11 2.30 -20.97
N GLY A 181 -1.84 1.42 -20.28
CA GLY A 181 -3.23 1.67 -19.92
C GLY A 181 -3.42 2.80 -18.91
N SER A 182 -2.49 3.02 -17.98
CA SER A 182 -2.53 4.10 -16.99
C SER A 182 -2.08 5.45 -17.53
N ALA A 183 -1.25 5.47 -18.58
CA ALA A 183 -0.70 6.69 -19.19
C ALA A 183 -1.57 7.29 -20.31
N LEU A 184 -2.62 6.57 -20.77
CA LEU A 184 -3.59 7.01 -21.78
C LEU A 184 -4.76 7.78 -21.15
#